data_AF-D7BSJ3-F1
#
_entry.id   AF-D7BSJ3-F1
#
_cell.length_a   1.000
_cell.length_b   1.000
_cell.length_c   1.000
_cell.angle_alpha   90.00
_cell.angle_beta   90.00
_cell.angle_gamma   90.00
#
_symmetry.space_group_name_H-M   'P 1'
#
loop_
_entity.id
_entity.type
_entity.pdbx_description
1 polymer ?
#
loop_
_entity_poly.entity_id
_entity_poly.type
_entity_poly.pdbx_seq_one_letter_code
_entity_poly.pdbx_strand_id
1 'polypeptide(L)' 'MRKRSAVLTLGAALLAATAVSAPAQATSTASWLLVKTYATKAACVDAGQQYQREGFNEYKCEYVSTAATKYWLYIR' A
#
# COMPACT_ATOMS: atom_id res chain seq x y z
N MET A 1 -39.01 1.34 38.27
CA MET A 1 -39.54 0.77 37.02
C MET A 1 -39.46 1.81 35.91
N ARG A 2 -38.87 1.48 34.74
CA ARG A 2 -39.06 2.15 33.42
C ARG A 2 -38.20 1.39 32.40
N LYS A 3 -38.73 0.26 31.91
CA LYS A 3 -39.37 0.04 30.59
C LYS A 3 -38.33 -0.11 29.46
N ARG A 4 -38.20 -1.36 29.01
CA ARG A 4 -37.53 -1.81 27.78
C ARG A 4 -38.32 -1.37 26.54
N SER A 5 -37.64 -1.46 25.40
CA SER A 5 -38.14 -1.59 24.02
C SER A 5 -38.15 -0.32 23.17
N ALA A 6 -37.41 -0.34 22.06
CA ALA A 6 -37.99 -0.53 20.73
C ALA A 6 -36.89 -0.70 19.67
N VAL A 7 -36.92 -1.86 19.00
CA VAL A 7 -36.25 -2.15 17.73
C VAL A 7 -36.95 -1.34 16.64
N LEU A 8 -36.20 -0.60 15.82
CA LEU A 8 -36.68 -0.07 14.54
C LEU A 8 -35.71 -0.49 13.44
N THR A 9 -36.11 -1.56 12.77
CA THR A 9 -35.61 -2.04 11.48
C THR A 9 -36.03 -1.10 10.35
N LEU A 10 -35.05 -0.55 9.62
CA LEU A 10 -35.16 -0.02 8.26
C LEU A 10 -33.90 -0.57 7.56
N GLY A 11 -33.91 -1.36 6.50
CA GLY A 11 -34.86 -1.43 5.40
C GLY A 11 -34.12 -1.03 4.12
N ALA A 12 -33.60 -2.04 3.41
CA ALA A 12 -33.25 -2.10 1.99
C ALA A 12 -32.09 -1.24 1.41
N ALA A 13 -31.07 -1.93 0.87
CA ALA A 13 -30.65 -1.79 -0.52
C ALA A 13 -29.75 -2.99 -0.92
N LEU A 14 -30.35 -3.97 -1.61
CA LEU A 14 -29.64 -5.02 -2.34
C LEU A 14 -29.04 -4.40 -3.61
N LEU A 15 -27.73 -4.16 -3.63
CA LEU A 15 -26.98 -3.94 -4.85
C LEU A 15 -26.40 -5.28 -5.32
N ALA A 16 -27.17 -5.95 -6.18
CA ALA A 16 -26.67 -7.04 -7.00
C ALA A 16 -25.75 -6.46 -8.08
N ALA A 17 -24.44 -6.44 -7.81
CA ALA A 17 -23.43 -6.26 -8.84
C ALA A 17 -22.93 -7.64 -9.25
N THR A 18 -23.26 -8.04 -10.48
CA THR A 18 -22.70 -9.21 -11.16
C THR A 18 -21.20 -9.02 -11.33
N ALA A 19 -20.41 -9.48 -10.37
CA ALA A 19 -18.97 -9.58 -10.55
C ALA A 19 -18.69 -10.87 -11.33
N VAL A 20 -18.43 -10.70 -12.63
CA VAL A 20 -17.74 -11.71 -13.44
C VAL A 20 -16.49 -12.13 -12.67
N SER A 21 -16.49 -13.36 -12.18
CA SER A 21 -15.34 -14.01 -11.56
C SER A 21 -14.28 -14.29 -12.62
N ALA A 22 -13.63 -13.24 -13.14
CA ALA A 22 -12.33 -13.43 -13.74
C ALA A 22 -11.35 -13.67 -12.59
N PRO A 23 -10.68 -14.83 -12.51
CA PRO A 23 -9.57 -14.98 -11.59
C PRO A 23 -8.49 -14.01 -12.08
N ALA A 24 -8.42 -12.84 -11.46
CA ALA A 24 -7.25 -11.99 -11.54
C ALA A 24 -6.12 -12.81 -10.93
N GLN A 25 -5.35 -13.47 -11.80
CA GLN A 25 -4.06 -14.03 -11.46
C GLN A 25 -3.18 -12.84 -11.10
N ALA A 26 -3.29 -12.38 -9.86
CA ALA A 26 -2.36 -11.47 -9.24
C ALA A 26 -1.04 -12.24 -9.16
N THR A 27 -0.24 -12.07 -10.20
CA THR A 27 1.13 -12.54 -10.31
C THR A 27 1.87 -12.05 -9.07
N SER A 28 1.93 -12.92 -8.06
CA SER A 28 2.60 -12.69 -6.79
C SER A 28 4.10 -12.89 -6.99
N THR A 29 4.66 -12.18 -7.96
CA THR A 29 6.10 -11.97 -8.04
C THR A 29 6.32 -10.69 -7.28
N ALA A 30 6.81 -10.80 -6.03
CA ALA A 30 7.11 -9.68 -5.14
C ALA A 30 7.93 -8.62 -5.89
N SER A 31 7.22 -7.66 -6.48
CA SER A 31 7.78 -6.65 -7.35
C SER A 31 8.14 -5.47 -6.48
N TRP A 32 9.37 -4.99 -6.62
CA TRP A 32 9.86 -3.84 -5.88
C TRP A 32 8.93 -2.64 -6.08
N LEU A 33 8.38 -2.12 -4.99
CA LEU A 33 7.51 -0.95 -5.02
C LEU A 33 8.37 0.31 -4.94
N LEU A 34 8.31 1.18 -5.95
CA LEU A 34 8.91 2.51 -5.87
C LEU A 34 8.12 3.38 -4.90
N VAL A 35 8.77 3.82 -3.82
CA VAL A 35 8.14 4.61 -2.75
C VAL A 35 8.31 6.10 -2.99
N LYS A 36 9.56 6.53 -3.17
CA LYS A 36 9.93 7.94 -3.23
C LYS A 36 11.29 8.12 -3.91
N THR A 37 11.56 9.33 -4.38
CA THR A 37 12.86 9.72 -4.92
C THR A 37 13.53 10.75 -4.02
N TYR A 38 14.84 10.65 -3.88
CA TYR A 38 15.67 11.48 -3.02
C TYR A 38 16.81 12.10 -3.82
N ALA A 39 17.24 13.31 -3.46
CA ALA A 39 18.38 13.96 -4.10
C ALA A 39 19.73 13.34 -3.69
N THR A 40 19.81 12.76 -2.48
CA THR A 40 21.04 12.20 -1.92
C THR A 40 20.84 10.75 -1.49
N LYS A 41 21.94 9.97 -1.53
CA LYS A 41 21.93 8.57 -1.07
C LYS A 41 21.58 8.46 0.41
N ALA A 42 22.09 9.38 1.24
CA ALA A 42 21.87 9.37 2.67
C ALA A 42 20.38 9.47 3.03
N ALA A 43 19.64 10.39 2.41
CA ALA A 43 18.20 10.55 2.63
C ALA A 43 17.40 9.32 2.17
N CYS A 44 17.83 8.65 1.10
CA CYS A 44 17.21 7.40 0.66
C CYS A 44 17.41 6.27 1.68
N VAL A 45 18.63 6.12 2.21
CA VAL A 45 18.96 5.06 3.18
C VAL A 45 18.24 5.28 4.51
N ASP A 46 18.22 6.50 5.02
CA ASP A 46 17.53 6.85 6.26
C ASP A 46 16.03 6.47 6.20
N ALA A 47 15.36 6.87 5.11
CA ALA A 47 13.98 6.50 4.87
C ALA A 47 13.80 4.98 4.70
N GLY A 48 14.72 4.30 4.01
CA GLY A 48 14.69 2.85 3.85
C GLY A 48 14.80 2.08 5.16
N GLN A 49 15.66 2.54 6.08
CA GLN A 49 15.76 1.99 7.42
C GLN A 49 14.49 2.19 8.25
N GLN A 50 13.80 3.31 8.06
CA GLN A 50 12.50 3.52 8.69
C GLN A 50 11.49 2.45 8.22
N TYR A 51 11.41 2.16 6.92
CA TYR A 51 10.53 1.09 6.41
C TYR A 51 10.88 -0.28 7.00
N GLN A 52 12.15 -0.61 7.22
CA GLN A 52 12.50 -1.85 7.92
C GLN A 52 11.96 -1.90 9.35
N ARG A 53 11.95 -0.77 10.06
CA ARG A 53 11.37 -0.67 11.42
C ARG A 53 9.85 -0.79 11.41
N GLU A 54 9.21 -0.43 10.29
CA GLU A 54 7.75 -0.55 10.08
C GLU A 54 7.32 -1.96 9.65
N GLY A 55 8.28 -2.86 9.40
CA GLY A 55 8.02 -4.27 9.08
C GLY A 55 8.16 -4.64 7.61
N PHE A 56 8.74 -3.77 6.77
CA PHE A 56 9.13 -4.15 5.41
C PHE A 56 10.38 -5.02 5.44
N ASN A 57 10.39 -6.08 4.63
CA ASN A 57 11.43 -7.10 4.68
C ASN A 57 12.74 -6.54 4.11
N GLU A 58 12.66 -5.86 2.97
CA GLU A 58 13.83 -5.31 2.29
C GLU A 58 13.55 -3.94 1.69
N TYR A 59 14.59 -3.11 1.65
CA TYR A 59 14.60 -1.88 0.87
C TYR A 59 15.86 -1.82 0.00
N LYS A 60 15.79 -1.06 -1.09
CA LYS A 60 16.97 -0.69 -1.87
C LYS A 60 16.92 0.76 -2.30
N CYS A 61 18.10 1.35 -2.41
CA CYS A 61 18.31 2.69 -2.94
C CYS A 61 19.06 2.58 -4.27
N GLU A 62 18.36 2.86 -5.37
CA GLU A 62 18.91 2.77 -6.72
C GLU A 62 19.27 4.15 -7.23
N TYR A 63 20.50 4.33 -7.71
CA TYR A 63 20.90 5.58 -8.37
C TYR A 63 20.35 5.59 -9.79
N VAL A 64 19.54 6.60 -10.10
CA VAL A 64 18.88 6.75 -11.40
C VAL A 64 19.29 8.07 -12.02
N SER A 65 20.00 7.99 -13.14
CA SER A 65 20.46 9.13 -13.93
C SER A 65 19.45 9.48 -15.03
N THR A 66 18.23 9.84 -14.64
CA THR A 66 17.24 10.45 -15.57
C THR A 66 17.47 11.97 -15.63
N ALA A 67 16.55 12.73 -16.25
CA ALA A 67 16.62 14.19 -16.41
C ALA A 67 16.94 14.97 -15.11
N ALA A 68 16.69 14.38 -13.94
CA ALA A 68 17.25 14.81 -12.67
C ALA A 68 17.90 13.61 -11.97
N THR A 69 19.20 13.69 -11.72
CA THR A 69 19.95 12.70 -10.95
C THR A 69 19.33 12.50 -9.57
N LYS A 70 18.78 11.30 -9.32
CA LYS A 70 18.04 10.99 -8.08
C LYS A 70 18.31 9.56 -7.61
N TYR A 71 18.10 9.33 -6.32
CA TYR A 71 18.08 8.01 -5.69
C TYR A 71 16.63 7.56 -5.51
N TRP A 72 16.27 6.43 -6.09
CA TRP A 72 14.93 5.84 -5.99
C TRP A 72 14.91 4.84 -4.84
N LEU A 73 13.97 5.02 -3.92
CA LEU A 73 13.74 4.09 -2.82
C LEU A 73 12.71 3.07 -3.26
N TYR A 74 13.08 1.79 -3.20
CA TYR A 74 12.17 0.68 -3.36
C TYR A 74 12.05 -0.13 -2.08
N ILE A 75 10.87 -0.69 -1.84
CA ILE A 75 10.59 -1.60 -0.72
C ILE A 75 9.92 -2.89 -1.21
N ARG A 76 10.03 -3.96 -0.42
CA ARG A 76 9.28 -5.20 -0.57
C ARG A 76 9.05 -5.91 0.77
#